data_AF-A0A920VWW1-F1
#
_entry.id   AF-A0A920VWW1-F1
#
_cell.length_a   1.000
_cell.length_b   1.000
_cell.length_c   1.000
_cell.angle_alpha   90.00
_cell.angle_beta   90.00
_cell.angle_gamma   90.00
#
_symmetry.space_group_name_H-M   'P 1'
#
loop_
_entity.id
_entity.type
_entity.pdbx_description
1 polymer ?
#
loop_
_entity_poly.entity_id
_entity_poly.type
_entity_poly.pdbx_seq_one_letter_code
_entity_poly.pdbx_strand_id
1 'polypeptide(L)'
;MRLGLEMNLRGKPIVRKLTFTGSTGVGKLLMKQCSGTVKNLRWNLEGTLHLSFLTMRILKQRFLEQWLVNSAMPVKLVSVQTGKMVQSKVYDKFTKMLADAANHLKVADGFEEGANQGPLINEAAVKKIESHVKDAIDKGAKLLAGGHRHKLGGTFFEPTVLSGVTTDMLVAKEETFGPMAPVFRFETEEEAIAKGK
;
A
#
# COMPACT_ATOMS: atom_id res chain seq x y z
N MET A 1 -14.93 10.42 -11.37
CA MET A 1 -16.16 10.21 -10.59
C MET A 1 -16.24 11.29 -9.52
N ARG A 2 -16.93 12.41 -9.80
CA ARG A 2 -17.32 13.40 -8.79
C ARG A 2 -18.37 12.73 -7.92
N LEU A 3 -18.02 12.31 -6.71
CA LEU A 3 -19.01 11.83 -5.75
C LEU A 3 -19.88 13.03 -5.35
N GLY A 4 -21.13 12.99 -5.83
CA GLY A 4 -22.14 14.03 -5.74
C GLY A 4 -22.75 14.15 -4.35
N LEU A 5 -21.95 14.60 -3.38
CA LEU A 5 -22.41 15.28 -2.18
C LEU A 5 -21.36 16.36 -1.89
N GLU A 6 -21.48 17.53 -2.53
CA GLU A 6 -20.91 18.75 -1.98
C GLU A 6 -21.66 19.10 -0.69
N MET A 7 -21.43 18.32 0.36
CA MET A 7 -21.92 18.61 1.69
C MET A 7 -21.14 19.82 2.20
N ASN A 8 -21.64 21.02 1.91
CA ASN A 8 -21.19 22.22 2.60
C ASN A 8 -21.55 22.08 4.08
N LEU A 9 -20.61 21.59 4.89
CA LEU A 9 -20.75 21.37 6.33
C LEU A 9 -20.63 22.67 7.13
N ARG A 10 -20.23 23.77 6.47
CA ARG A 10 -20.15 25.10 7.07
C ARG A 10 -21.54 25.54 7.49
N GLY A 11 -21.69 25.90 8.77
CA GLY A 11 -22.91 26.52 9.28
C GLY A 11 -24.15 25.63 9.32
N LYS A 12 -24.04 24.30 9.17
CA LYS A 12 -25.15 23.37 9.44
C LYS A 12 -25.14 22.93 10.92
N PRO A 13 -25.97 23.51 11.80
CA PRO A 13 -26.00 23.17 13.24
C PRO A 13 -26.64 21.81 13.52
N ILE A 14 -27.42 21.27 12.57
CA ILE A 14 -28.09 19.97 12.72
C ILE A 14 -27.11 18.80 12.72
N VAL A 15 -25.97 18.93 12.01
CA VAL A 15 -24.93 17.91 11.99
C VAL A 15 -24.04 18.10 13.21
N ARG A 16 -24.08 17.17 14.16
CA ARG A 16 -23.31 17.22 15.42
C ARG A 16 -22.00 16.41 15.38
N LYS A 17 -21.94 15.41 14.51
CA LYS A 17 -20.79 14.49 14.39
C LYS A 17 -20.50 14.19 12.91
N LEU A 18 -19.22 14.13 12.56
CA LEU A 18 -18.73 13.65 11.28
C LEU A 18 -17.78 12.47 11.52
N THR A 19 -18.02 11.36 10.84
CA THR A 19 -17.08 10.25 10.72
C THR A 19 -16.67 10.14 9.27
N PHE A 20 -15.37 10.11 8.98
CA PHE A 20 -14.85 10.05 7.62
C PHE A 20 -13.74 9.03 7.50
N THR A 21 -13.76 8.29 6.40
CA THR A 21 -12.72 7.33 6.00
C THR A 21 -12.32 7.62 4.58
N GLY A 22 -11.04 7.90 4.34
CA GLY A 22 -10.54 8.32 3.03
C GLY A 22 -9.25 9.13 3.13
N SER A 23 -8.93 9.90 2.09
CA SER A 23 -7.61 10.51 1.99
C SER A 23 -7.34 11.59 3.03
N THR A 24 -6.07 11.70 3.44
CA THR A 24 -5.62 12.73 4.39
C THR A 24 -5.89 14.13 3.87
N GLY A 25 -5.76 14.35 2.56
CA GLY A 25 -6.08 15.64 1.93
C GLY A 25 -7.55 16.03 2.08
N VAL A 26 -8.47 15.10 1.82
CA VAL A 26 -9.92 15.34 1.99
C VAL A 26 -10.27 15.47 3.46
N GLY A 27 -9.67 14.67 4.34
CA GLY A 27 -9.82 14.80 5.79
C GLY A 27 -9.49 16.20 6.29
N LYS A 28 -8.35 16.77 5.88
CA LYS A 28 -7.94 18.15 6.20
C LYS A 28 -8.95 19.20 5.71
N LEU A 29 -9.49 19.04 4.50
CA LEU A 29 -10.52 19.94 3.97
C LEU A 29 -11.81 19.86 4.80
N LEU A 30 -12.26 18.66 5.16
CA LEU A 30 -13.45 18.46 5.99
C LEU A 30 -13.26 18.99 7.41
N MET A 31 -12.07 18.83 8.00
CA MET A 31 -11.71 19.44 9.29
C MET A 31 -11.87 20.97 9.23
N LYS A 32 -11.34 21.61 8.19
CA LYS A 32 -11.45 23.07 7.99
C LYS A 32 -12.90 23.53 7.86
N GLN A 33 -13.77 22.74 7.24
CA GLN A 33 -15.20 23.08 7.12
C GLN A 33 -15.97 22.90 8.43
N CYS A 34 -15.53 21.99 9.30
CA CYS A 34 -16.19 21.70 10.58
C CYS A 34 -15.77 22.63 11.73
N SER A 35 -14.62 23.32 11.61
CA SER A 35 -14.02 24.12 12.68
C SER A 35 -14.95 25.21 13.22
N GLY A 36 -15.67 25.93 12.35
CA GLY A 36 -16.59 27.01 12.76
C GLY A 36 -17.82 26.58 13.57
N THR A 37 -18.07 25.27 13.69
CA THR A 37 -19.22 24.72 14.45
C THR A 37 -18.80 23.70 15.51
N VAL A 38 -17.49 23.44 15.64
CA VAL A 38 -16.90 22.50 16.62
C VAL A 38 -17.62 21.14 16.63
N LYS A 39 -17.83 20.56 15.44
CA LYS A 39 -18.43 19.23 15.30
C LYS A 39 -17.53 18.18 15.95
N ASN A 40 -18.10 17.10 16.48
CA ASN A 40 -17.33 15.95 16.94
C ASN A 40 -16.81 15.16 15.73
N LEU A 41 -15.51 14.90 15.65
CA LEU A 41 -14.85 14.35 14.48
C LEU A 41 -14.23 12.98 14.77
N ARG A 42 -14.45 12.01 13.87
CA ARG A 42 -13.80 10.69 13.84
C ARG A 42 -13.19 10.48 12.46
N TRP A 43 -11.94 10.00 12.42
CA TRP A 43 -11.16 9.91 11.20
C TRP A 43 -10.49 8.55 11.08
N ASN A 44 -10.56 7.97 9.90
CA ASN A 44 -9.64 6.93 9.45
C ASN A 44 -9.02 7.45 8.16
N LEU A 45 -7.84 8.07 8.28
CA LEU A 45 -7.15 8.65 7.14
C LEU A 45 -6.02 7.75 6.67
N GLU A 46 -5.64 7.91 5.41
CA GLU A 46 -4.41 7.34 4.85
C GLU A 46 -3.21 7.64 5.77
N GLY A 47 -2.50 6.59 6.19
CA GLY A 47 -1.34 6.66 7.06
C GLY A 47 -0.03 6.52 6.29
N THR A 48 1.09 6.88 6.90
CA THR A 48 2.41 6.48 6.38
C THR A 48 2.52 4.95 6.46
N LEU A 49 3.23 4.36 5.50
CA LEU A 49 3.47 2.93 5.33
C LEU A 49 3.70 2.21 6.68
N HIS A 50 2.83 1.26 7.04
CA HIS A 50 3.08 0.43 8.23
C HIS A 50 4.18 -0.58 7.90
N LEU A 51 5.27 -0.62 8.67
CA LEU A 51 6.34 -1.58 8.44
C LEU A 51 6.10 -2.87 9.25
N SER A 52 5.89 -3.99 8.55
CA SER A 52 5.90 -5.32 9.19
C SER A 52 7.32 -5.83 9.29
N PHE A 53 7.76 -6.14 10.51
CA PHE A 53 9.09 -6.65 10.81
C PHE A 53 9.15 -8.17 10.69
N LEU A 54 10.02 -8.69 9.83
CA LEU A 54 10.30 -10.12 9.69
C LEU A 54 11.75 -10.43 10.10
N THR A 55 11.87 -11.31 11.09
CA THR A 55 13.15 -11.85 11.58
C THR A 55 13.22 -13.36 11.35
N MET A 56 14.43 -13.93 11.40
CA MET A 56 14.70 -15.39 11.34
C MET A 56 13.77 -16.22 12.25
N ARG A 57 13.36 -15.67 13.39
CA ARG A 57 12.53 -16.37 14.39
C ARG A 57 11.11 -16.66 13.90
N ILE A 58 10.64 -15.97 12.86
CA ILE A 58 9.29 -16.06 12.28
C ILE A 58 9.29 -16.91 10.99
N LEU A 59 10.47 -17.17 10.40
CA LEU A 59 10.62 -17.84 9.10
C LEU A 59 10.58 -19.37 9.20
N LYS A 60 9.50 -19.94 9.76
CA LYS A 60 9.16 -21.32 9.40
C LYS A 60 8.49 -21.30 8.02
N GLN A 61 8.98 -22.12 7.10
CA GLN A 61 8.61 -22.10 5.67
C GLN A 61 7.09 -22.10 5.42
N ARG A 62 6.34 -22.89 6.19
CA ARG A 62 4.86 -22.92 6.17
C ARG A 62 4.18 -21.61 6.58
N PHE A 63 4.78 -20.87 7.52
CA PHE A 63 4.25 -19.56 7.93
C PHE A 63 4.48 -18.52 6.85
N LEU A 64 5.56 -18.65 6.07
CA LEU A 64 5.86 -17.72 4.98
C LEU A 64 4.87 -17.81 3.83
N GLU A 65 4.56 -19.02 3.37
CA GLU A 65 3.60 -19.21 2.26
C GLU A 65 2.22 -18.69 2.64
N GLN A 66 1.75 -19.01 3.85
CA GLN A 66 0.44 -18.60 4.35
C GLN A 66 0.38 -17.11 4.70
N TRP A 67 1.49 -16.53 5.16
CA TRP A 67 1.62 -15.08 5.35
C TRP A 67 1.67 -14.38 3.99
N LEU A 68 2.48 -14.81 3.04
CA LEU A 68 2.57 -14.22 1.70
C LEU A 68 1.20 -14.17 1.00
N VAL A 69 0.41 -15.25 1.05
CA VAL A 69 -0.95 -15.25 0.48
C VAL A 69 -1.88 -14.23 1.18
N ASN A 70 -1.75 -14.05 2.50
CA ASN A 70 -2.63 -13.18 3.29
C ASN A 70 -2.14 -11.71 3.42
N SER A 71 -0.84 -11.46 3.27
CA SER A 71 -0.20 -10.18 3.59
C SER A 71 0.82 -9.71 2.56
N ALA A 72 1.24 -10.54 1.59
CA ALA A 72 2.13 -10.06 0.53
C ALA A 72 1.43 -9.07 -0.39
N MET A 73 0.15 -9.30 -0.68
CA MET A 73 -0.60 -8.61 -1.71
C MET A 73 -2.06 -8.44 -1.27
N PRO A 74 -2.39 -7.51 -0.35
CA PRO A 74 -3.74 -7.02 -0.28
C PRO A 74 -3.99 -6.21 -1.56
N VAL A 75 -4.48 -6.88 -2.60
CA VAL A 75 -5.19 -6.23 -3.71
C VAL A 75 -6.50 -5.60 -3.22
N LYS A 76 -6.89 -5.91 -1.99
CA LYS A 76 -7.90 -5.19 -1.24
C LYS A 76 -7.37 -3.77 -1.02
N LEU A 77 -8.05 -2.77 -1.57
CA LEU A 77 -7.95 -1.36 -1.20
C LEU A 77 -8.25 -1.22 0.31
N VAL A 78 -7.30 -1.61 1.16
CA VAL A 78 -7.34 -1.49 2.60
C VAL A 78 -6.55 -0.25 2.97
N SER A 79 -7.05 0.51 3.95
CA SER A 79 -6.48 1.76 4.49
C SER A 79 -5.03 1.68 5.01
N VAL A 80 -4.39 0.52 4.89
CA VAL A 80 -3.04 0.27 5.40
C VAL A 80 -2.28 -0.56 4.35
N GLN A 81 -1.40 0.08 3.59
CA GLN A 81 -0.31 -0.63 2.94
C GLN A 81 0.82 -0.93 3.92
N THR A 82 1.37 -2.14 3.80
CA THR A 82 2.40 -2.63 4.69
C THR A 82 3.73 -2.80 3.95
N GLY A 83 4.70 -1.95 4.26
CA GLY A 83 6.08 -2.13 3.83
C GLY A 83 6.70 -3.30 4.59
N LYS A 84 7.58 -4.06 3.94
CA LYS A 84 8.14 -5.28 4.53
C LYS A 84 9.56 -4.99 4.98
N MET A 85 9.80 -4.94 6.29
CA MET A 85 11.15 -4.85 6.84
C MET A 85 11.69 -6.26 7.09
N VAL A 86 12.82 -6.59 6.47
CA VAL A 86 13.38 -7.94 6.50
C VAL A 86 14.83 -7.88 6.93
N GLN A 87 15.17 -8.73 7.91
CA GLN A 87 16.53 -8.79 8.44
C GLN A 87 17.53 -9.28 7.39
N SER A 88 18.71 -8.67 7.33
CA SER A 88 19.75 -8.94 6.31
C SER A 88 20.04 -10.43 6.10
N LYS A 89 20.09 -11.24 7.16
CA LYS A 89 20.38 -12.69 7.10
C LYS A 89 19.40 -13.50 6.23
N VAL A 90 18.19 -12.99 6.01
CA VAL A 90 17.10 -13.72 5.35
C VAL A 90 16.49 -12.95 4.19
N TYR A 91 17.04 -11.77 3.90
CA TYR A 91 16.53 -10.84 2.91
C TYR A 91 16.42 -11.47 1.52
N ASP A 92 17.50 -12.08 1.04
CA ASP A 92 17.56 -12.59 -0.34
C ASP A 92 16.61 -13.79 -0.54
N LYS A 93 16.56 -14.69 0.45
CA LYS A 93 15.62 -15.81 0.45
C LYS A 93 14.16 -15.32 0.46
N PHE A 94 13.85 -14.36 1.32
CA PHE A 94 12.50 -13.82 1.46
C PHE A 94 12.06 -13.08 0.20
N THR A 95 12.89 -12.19 -0.33
CA THR A 95 12.55 -11.40 -1.53
C THR A 95 12.34 -12.27 -2.75
N LYS A 96 13.14 -13.34 -2.92
CA LYS A 96 12.93 -14.33 -3.96
C LYS A 96 11.58 -15.05 -3.80
N MET A 97 11.29 -15.58 -2.60
CA MET A 97 10.00 -16.25 -2.35
C MET A 97 8.80 -15.32 -2.54
N LEU A 98 8.93 -14.05 -2.17
CA LEU A 98 7.90 -13.04 -2.36
C LEU A 98 7.67 -12.74 -3.86
N ALA A 99 8.75 -12.63 -4.64
CA ALA A 99 8.66 -12.45 -6.08
C ALA A 99 8.03 -13.67 -6.77
N ASP A 100 8.44 -14.88 -6.38
CA ASP A 100 7.84 -16.13 -6.87
C ASP A 100 6.34 -16.16 -6.56
N ALA A 101 5.94 -15.86 -5.32
CA ALA A 101 4.52 -15.81 -4.93
C ALA A 101 3.73 -14.76 -5.72
N ALA A 102 4.30 -13.57 -5.95
CA ALA A 102 3.67 -12.51 -6.74
C ALA A 102 3.41 -12.95 -8.19
N ASN A 103 4.37 -13.66 -8.80
CA ASN A 103 4.24 -14.18 -10.17
C ASN A 103 3.17 -15.29 -10.31
N HIS A 104 2.80 -15.96 -9.21
CA HIS A 104 1.76 -17.00 -9.22
C HIS A 104 0.33 -16.43 -9.02
N LEU A 105 0.18 -15.13 -8.77
CA LEU A 105 -1.14 -14.54 -8.59
C LEU A 105 -1.86 -14.40 -9.93
N LYS A 106 -3.08 -14.93 -9.99
CA LYS A 106 -3.98 -14.80 -11.13
C LYS A 106 -4.59 -13.41 -11.17
N VAL A 107 -4.09 -12.58 -12.07
CA VAL A 107 -4.71 -11.29 -12.43
C VAL A 107 -5.85 -11.56 -13.42
N ALA A 108 -7.07 -11.23 -13.02
CA ALA A 108 -8.28 -11.57 -13.75
C ALA A 108 -9.46 -10.65 -13.34
N ASP A 109 -10.57 -10.73 -14.07
CA ASP A 109 -11.79 -10.05 -13.65
C ASP A 109 -12.24 -10.54 -12.26
N GLY A 110 -12.79 -9.63 -11.44
CA GLY A 110 -13.16 -9.93 -10.05
C GLY A 110 -14.28 -10.97 -9.92
N PHE A 111 -15.04 -11.23 -10.97
CA PHE A 111 -16.07 -12.27 -11.00
C PHE A 111 -15.55 -13.62 -11.52
N GLU A 112 -14.30 -13.69 -11.97
CA GLU A 112 -13.71 -14.93 -12.46
C GLU A 112 -13.26 -15.84 -11.30
N GLU A 113 -13.55 -17.14 -11.41
CA GLU A 113 -13.14 -18.11 -10.40
C GLU A 113 -11.62 -18.19 -10.28
N GLY A 114 -11.13 -18.16 -9.04
CA GLY A 114 -9.70 -18.18 -8.73
C GLY A 114 -8.97 -16.85 -9.00
N ALA A 115 -9.66 -15.77 -9.37
CA ALA A 115 -9.05 -14.45 -9.48
C ALA A 115 -8.43 -14.03 -8.14
N ASN A 116 -7.14 -13.71 -8.15
CA ASN A 116 -6.44 -13.19 -6.97
C ASN A 116 -6.38 -11.65 -7.01
N GLN A 117 -6.33 -11.07 -8.20
CA GLN A 117 -6.14 -9.64 -8.41
C GLN A 117 -7.06 -9.09 -9.51
N GLY A 118 -7.98 -8.22 -9.11
CA GLY A 118 -8.81 -7.44 -10.02
C GLY A 118 -8.13 -6.17 -10.55
N PRO A 119 -8.86 -5.35 -11.33
CA PRO A 119 -8.35 -4.07 -11.81
C PRO A 119 -8.25 -3.05 -10.66
N LEU A 120 -7.41 -2.04 -10.86
CA LEU A 120 -7.37 -0.87 -9.99
C LEU A 120 -8.61 0.00 -10.20
N ILE A 121 -8.96 0.78 -9.18
CA ILE A 121 -10.17 1.61 -9.15
C ILE A 121 -10.26 2.61 -10.32
N ASN A 122 -9.12 3.15 -10.77
CA ASN A 122 -9.04 4.11 -11.87
C ASN A 122 -7.61 4.26 -12.40
N GLU A 123 -7.49 4.97 -13.51
CA GLU A 123 -6.23 5.29 -14.19
C GLU A 123 -5.26 6.12 -13.33
N ALA A 124 -5.75 6.92 -12.38
CA ALA A 124 -4.88 7.69 -11.50
C ALA A 124 -4.13 6.78 -10.51
N ALA A 125 -4.76 5.69 -10.05
CA ALA A 125 -4.10 4.67 -9.24
C ALA A 125 -2.99 3.95 -10.03
N VAL A 126 -3.25 3.61 -11.30
CA VAL A 126 -2.23 3.03 -12.21
C VAL A 126 -1.01 3.94 -12.31
N LYS A 127 -1.24 5.22 -12.66
CA LYS A 127 -0.17 6.22 -12.81
C LYS A 127 0.63 6.45 -11.52
N LYS A 128 -0.02 6.35 -10.36
CA LYS A 128 0.65 6.48 -9.06
C LYS A 128 1.61 5.32 -8.80
N ILE A 129 1.20 4.09 -9.14
CA ILE A 129 2.10 2.93 -9.03
C ILE A 129 3.25 3.06 -10.02
N GLU A 130 2.98 3.44 -11.26
CA GLU A 130 4.02 3.67 -12.27
C GLU A 130 5.06 4.70 -11.80
N SER A 131 4.62 5.81 -11.18
CA SER A 131 5.54 6.82 -10.66
C SER A 131 6.35 6.34 -9.45
N HIS A 132 5.74 5.55 -8.55
CA HIS A 132 6.43 4.97 -7.39
C HIS A 132 7.45 3.92 -7.81
N VAL A 133 7.11 3.05 -8.77
CA VAL A 133 8.02 2.05 -9.34
C VAL A 133 9.21 2.73 -10.01
N LYS A 134 8.93 3.73 -10.86
CA LYS A 134 9.98 4.50 -11.54
C LYS A 134 10.92 5.18 -10.54
N ASP A 135 10.39 5.93 -9.57
CA ASP A 135 11.19 6.61 -8.56
C ASP A 135 12.07 5.64 -7.76
N ALA A 136 11.53 4.47 -7.40
CA ALA A 136 12.28 3.46 -6.69
C ALA A 136 13.45 2.92 -7.55
N ILE A 137 13.20 2.57 -8.80
CA ILE A 137 14.23 2.07 -9.74
C ILE A 137 15.29 3.14 -9.99
N ASP A 138 14.89 4.38 -10.25
CA ASP A 138 15.79 5.53 -10.48
C ASP A 138 16.71 5.78 -9.27
N LYS A 139 16.25 5.43 -8.06
CA LYS A 139 17.01 5.52 -6.79
C LYS A 139 17.71 4.22 -6.40
N GLY A 140 17.75 3.21 -7.28
CA GLY A 140 18.54 2.00 -7.09
C GLY A 140 17.80 0.80 -6.49
N ALA A 141 16.47 0.85 -6.34
CA ALA A 141 15.68 -0.34 -6.06
C ALA A 141 15.74 -1.31 -7.25
N LYS A 142 15.54 -2.59 -6.96
CA LYS A 142 15.45 -3.64 -7.98
C LYS A 142 14.02 -4.15 -8.07
N LEU A 143 13.50 -4.17 -9.30
CA LEU A 143 12.24 -4.80 -9.64
C LEU A 143 12.43 -6.32 -9.73
N LEU A 144 11.76 -7.07 -8.86
CA LEU A 144 11.87 -8.53 -8.78
C LEU A 144 10.69 -9.27 -9.42
N ALA A 145 9.53 -8.63 -9.49
CA ALA A 145 8.32 -9.17 -10.13
C ALA A 145 7.42 -8.01 -10.57
N GLY A 146 6.67 -8.22 -11.65
CA GLY A 146 5.69 -7.27 -12.18
C GLY A 146 6.29 -5.91 -12.54
N GLY A 147 5.63 -4.83 -12.13
CA GLY A 147 6.07 -3.44 -12.33
C GLY A 147 5.47 -2.77 -13.56
N HIS A 148 4.60 -3.46 -14.30
CA HIS A 148 4.01 -2.95 -15.52
C HIS A 148 2.48 -3.08 -15.54
N ARG A 149 1.85 -2.38 -16.47
CA ARG A 149 0.43 -2.59 -16.78
C ARG A 149 0.23 -4.02 -17.29
N HIS A 150 -0.83 -4.66 -16.82
CA HIS A 150 -1.09 -6.04 -17.19
C HIS A 150 -1.65 -6.14 -18.62
N LYS A 151 -1.40 -7.25 -19.29
CA LYS A 151 -1.86 -7.53 -20.67
C LYS A 151 -3.38 -7.47 -20.89
N LEU A 152 -4.17 -7.59 -19.82
CA LEU A 152 -5.63 -7.43 -19.86
C LEU A 152 -6.08 -5.99 -20.18
N GLY A 153 -5.16 -5.01 -20.12
CA GLY A 153 -5.44 -3.62 -20.46
C GLY A 153 -6.21 -2.87 -19.38
N GLY A 154 -6.75 -1.69 -19.72
CA GLY A 154 -7.50 -0.86 -18.78
C GLY A 154 -6.69 -0.48 -17.53
N THR A 155 -7.27 -0.70 -16.36
CA THR A 155 -6.65 -0.40 -15.06
C THR A 155 -6.05 -1.63 -14.37
N PHE A 156 -5.83 -2.71 -15.10
CA PHE A 156 -5.11 -3.87 -14.58
C PHE A 156 -3.61 -3.59 -14.51
N PHE A 157 -2.98 -3.94 -13.39
CA PHE A 157 -1.55 -3.78 -13.15
C PHE A 157 -0.97 -5.09 -12.62
N GLU A 158 0.32 -5.33 -12.85
CA GLU A 158 0.99 -6.55 -12.39
C GLU A 158 1.30 -6.49 -10.88
N PRO A 159 1.16 -7.61 -10.14
CA PRO A 159 1.67 -7.72 -8.78
C PRO A 159 3.17 -7.42 -8.77
N THR A 160 3.55 -6.36 -8.06
CA THR A 160 4.88 -5.76 -8.15
C THR A 160 5.68 -5.98 -6.88
N VAL A 161 6.94 -6.42 -6.99
CA VAL A 161 7.85 -6.59 -5.85
C VAL A 161 9.11 -5.78 -6.07
N LEU A 162 9.43 -4.90 -5.13
CA LEU A 162 10.64 -4.07 -5.14
C LEU A 162 11.55 -4.46 -3.98
N SER A 163 12.83 -4.66 -4.26
CA SER A 163 13.89 -4.86 -3.26
C SER A 163 14.88 -3.71 -3.30
N GLY A 164 15.70 -3.58 -2.26
CA GLY A 164 16.62 -2.46 -2.08
C GLY A 164 15.89 -1.13 -1.78
N VAL A 165 14.66 -1.18 -1.27
CA VAL A 165 13.88 0.03 -1.00
C VAL A 165 14.48 0.79 0.18
N THR A 166 14.63 2.10 0.04
CA THR A 166 15.14 3.02 1.07
C THR A 166 14.08 4.05 1.46
N THR A 167 14.29 4.73 2.58
CA THR A 167 13.40 5.79 3.09
C THR A 167 13.34 7.03 2.19
N ASP A 168 14.24 7.16 1.22
CA ASP A 168 14.28 8.30 0.29
C ASP A 168 13.33 8.16 -0.89
N MET A 169 12.84 6.95 -1.15
CA MET A 169 11.95 6.61 -2.25
C MET A 169 10.50 7.02 -1.96
N LEU A 170 9.74 7.37 -3.00
CA LEU A 170 8.33 7.79 -2.86
C LEU A 170 7.48 6.73 -2.17
N VAL A 171 7.73 5.45 -2.47
CA VAL A 171 7.04 4.32 -1.84
C VAL A 171 7.21 4.27 -0.30
N ALA A 172 8.25 4.89 0.25
CA ALA A 172 8.46 4.99 1.70
C ALA A 172 7.76 6.21 2.32
N LYS A 173 7.41 7.22 1.52
CA LYS A 173 6.87 8.52 1.96
C LYS A 173 5.38 8.67 1.69
N GLU A 174 4.88 7.98 0.68
CA GLU A 174 3.52 8.05 0.20
C GLU A 174 2.88 6.67 0.14
N GLU A 175 1.60 6.58 0.48
CA GLU A 175 0.84 5.34 0.32
C GLU A 175 0.47 5.14 -1.16
N THR A 176 0.98 4.08 -1.78
CA THR A 176 0.74 3.74 -3.20
C THR A 176 -0.71 3.33 -3.49
N PHE A 177 -1.39 2.64 -2.57
CA PHE A 177 -2.71 2.02 -2.77
C PHE A 177 -2.81 1.10 -4.01
N GLY A 178 -1.85 0.20 -4.16
CA GLY A 178 -1.77 -0.71 -5.30
C GLY A 178 -1.11 -2.05 -4.98
N PRO A 179 -1.10 -2.99 -5.95
CA PRO A 179 -0.51 -4.32 -5.82
C PRO A 179 1.02 -4.23 -5.89
N MET A 180 1.63 -3.54 -4.91
CA MET A 180 3.06 -3.31 -4.83
C MET A 180 3.58 -3.65 -3.44
N ALA A 181 4.68 -4.39 -3.39
CA ALA A 181 5.34 -4.84 -2.18
C ALA A 181 6.79 -4.29 -2.12
N PRO A 182 7.01 -3.12 -1.50
CA PRO A 182 8.35 -2.63 -1.19
C PRO A 182 8.98 -3.43 -0.04
N VAL A 183 10.24 -3.85 -0.21
CA VAL A 183 11.00 -4.59 0.80
C VAL A 183 12.25 -3.83 1.24
N PHE A 184 12.25 -3.46 2.51
CA PHE A 184 13.31 -2.74 3.21
C PHE A 184 14.23 -3.72 3.92
N ARG A 185 15.54 -3.48 3.87
CA ARG A 185 16.53 -4.25 4.62
C ARG A 185 16.85 -3.55 5.94
N PHE A 186 17.07 -4.34 6.99
CA PHE A 186 17.65 -3.88 8.26
C PHE A 186 18.63 -4.92 8.81
N GLU A 187 19.61 -4.47 9.58
CA GLU A 187 20.61 -5.31 10.25
C GLU A 187 20.29 -5.50 11.72
N THR A 188 20.04 -4.39 12.43
CA THR A 188 19.78 -4.38 13.88
C THR A 188 18.36 -3.99 14.22
N GLU A 189 17.90 -4.35 15.42
CA GLU A 189 16.57 -4.02 15.90
C GLU A 189 16.40 -2.50 16.07
N GLU A 190 17.45 -1.80 16.50
CA GLU A 190 17.45 -0.34 16.65
C GLU A 190 17.29 0.36 15.29
N GLU A 191 17.96 -0.13 14.25
CA GLU A 191 17.78 0.36 12.89
C GLU A 191 16.34 0.13 12.41
N ALA A 192 15.78 -1.03 12.77
CA ALA A 192 14.41 -1.38 12.44
C ALA A 192 13.41 -0.40 13.09
N ILE A 193 13.58 -0.12 14.38
CA ILE A 193 12.77 0.84 15.13
C ILE A 193 12.94 2.26 14.58
N ALA A 194 14.16 2.67 14.24
CA ALA A 194 14.42 4.02 13.71
C ALA A 194 13.74 4.26 12.36
N LYS A 195 13.70 3.25 11.48
CA LYS A 195 13.02 3.32 10.18
C LYS A 195 11.49 3.18 10.26
N GLY A 196 10.97 2.61 11.35
CA GLY A 196 9.52 2.43 11.57
C GLY A 196 8.81 3.61 12.23
N LYS A 197 9.55 4.68 12.58
CA LYS A 197 9.00 5.96 13.07
C LYS A 197 8.72 6.91 11.91
#